data_AF-A3Y9L2-F1
#
_entry.id   AF-A3Y9L2-F1
#
_cell.length_a   1.000
_cell.length_b   1.000
_cell.length_c   1.000
_cell.angle_alpha   90.00
_cell.angle_beta   90.00
_cell.angle_gamma   90.00
#
_symmetry.space_group_name_H-M   'P 1'
#
loop_
_entity.id
_entity.type
_entity.pdbx_description
1 polymer ?
#
loop_
_entity_poly.entity_id
_entity_poly.type
_entity_poly.pdbx_seq_one_letter_code
_entity_poly.pdbx_strand_id
1 'polypeptide(L)'
;HIEDPNDSFIHKAFTEDNVTEKKVKILRQAKEEDDRLINEDSIQTVLNEAYLSTADAGVINRVEQYRYGDTFACDINDIDEKVKNAISDLNLALNINSNDEALDKLFCALLAKLDENVILKHTNLNCENETPITFKEIIDLFTNDRIRDSDDAYLASKFKLLFIKTFEEFLDDQDLCQPDIAEAYLNDDSNLNVVMDILIDLSANELWHYFKKLNPHVALDTGKTIEKALLTNVDNLKQYLFSIFSEMCRTKFIHKQNEQLILYKNGNKIYLPTTIGAQTKKQLVIKIMNNSQAISSLFEVTAMVTGCEHATEIECFAEEYCRLSEVTLNDFYVDEPPESRERITQISHDIRLIKVSTAIEEISNA
;
A
#
# COMPACT_ATOMS: atom_id res chain seq x y z
N HIS A 1 43.83 19.35 -32.14
CA HIS A 1 45.05 20.10 -32.51
C HIS A 1 44.63 21.49 -32.95
N ILE A 2 44.98 22.51 -32.17
CA ILE A 2 44.95 23.90 -32.61
C ILE A 2 46.35 24.18 -33.17
N GLU A 3 46.42 24.78 -34.35
CA GLU A 3 47.62 24.84 -35.22
C GLU A 3 48.68 25.88 -34.81
N ASP A 4 48.54 26.56 -33.67
CA ASP A 4 49.53 27.51 -33.16
C ASP A 4 50.08 27.08 -31.78
N PRO A 5 51.37 26.72 -31.66
CA PRO A 5 52.01 26.40 -30.39
C PRO A 5 51.87 27.51 -29.33
N ASN A 6 51.71 28.77 -29.77
CA ASN A 6 51.58 29.92 -28.87
C ASN A 6 50.16 30.07 -28.27
N ASP A 7 49.17 29.34 -28.77
CA ASP A 7 47.78 29.39 -28.27
C ASP A 7 47.49 28.31 -27.21
N SER A 8 48.50 27.51 -26.84
CA SER A 8 48.39 26.46 -25.82
C SER A 8 48.10 27.03 -24.43
N PHE A 9 47.20 26.39 -23.69
CA PHE A 9 46.95 26.72 -22.28
C PHE A 9 48.19 26.50 -21.39
N ILE A 10 49.07 25.56 -21.78
CA ILE A 10 50.33 25.29 -21.07
C ILE A 10 51.29 26.46 -21.31
N HIS A 11 51.49 26.85 -22.56
CA HIS A 11 52.35 27.98 -22.92
C HIS A 11 51.92 29.28 -22.19
N LYS A 12 50.63 29.61 -22.24
CA LYS A 12 50.04 30.78 -21.56
C LYS A 12 50.16 30.74 -20.03
N ALA A 13 50.32 29.56 -19.43
CA ALA A 13 50.56 29.43 -17.99
C ALA A 13 51.99 29.87 -17.60
N PHE A 14 52.93 29.88 -18.56
CA PHE A 14 54.31 30.30 -18.35
C PHE A 14 54.64 31.70 -18.86
N THR A 15 53.77 32.33 -19.65
CA THR A 15 53.90 33.74 -20.02
C THR A 15 53.36 34.65 -18.91
N GLU A 16 53.89 35.88 -18.80
CA GLU A 16 53.44 36.87 -17.80
C GLU A 16 52.17 37.64 -18.21
N ASP A 17 51.52 37.22 -19.29
CA ASP A 17 50.35 37.94 -19.81
C ASP A 17 49.16 37.88 -18.84
N ASN A 18 48.31 38.91 -18.91
CA ASN A 18 47.04 38.92 -18.17
C ASN A 18 46.09 37.89 -18.79
N VAL A 19 45.76 36.84 -18.05
CA VAL A 19 44.90 35.75 -18.54
C VAL A 19 43.55 35.73 -17.83
N THR A 20 42.48 35.77 -18.63
CA THR A 20 41.08 35.69 -18.15
C THR A 20 40.58 34.25 -18.07
N GLU A 21 41.17 33.33 -18.83
CA GLU A 21 40.77 31.93 -18.93
C GLU A 21 41.03 31.16 -17.62
N LYS A 22 39.98 30.50 -17.10
CA LYS A 22 40.00 29.82 -15.80
C LYS A 22 41.03 28.68 -15.77
N LYS A 23 41.17 27.95 -16.88
CA LYS A 23 42.10 26.83 -17.01
C LYS A 23 43.56 27.26 -16.84
N VAL A 24 43.94 28.41 -17.39
CA VAL A 24 45.30 28.93 -17.28
C VAL A 24 45.60 29.43 -15.86
N LYS A 25 44.61 30.04 -15.18
CA LYS A 25 44.75 30.44 -13.76
C LYS A 25 44.99 29.24 -12.85
N ILE A 26 44.26 28.14 -13.05
CA ILE A 26 44.45 26.89 -12.30
C ILE A 26 45.87 26.34 -12.52
N LEU A 27 46.35 26.35 -13.77
CA LEU A 27 47.72 25.90 -14.08
C LEU A 27 48.80 26.79 -13.44
N ARG A 28 48.61 28.11 -13.40
CA ARG A 28 49.53 29.03 -12.70
C ARG A 28 49.57 28.78 -11.20
N GLN A 29 48.42 28.54 -10.57
CA GLN A 29 48.37 28.20 -9.15
C GLN A 29 49.03 26.84 -8.88
N ALA A 30 48.76 25.83 -9.70
CA ALA A 30 49.41 24.52 -9.57
C ALA A 30 50.94 24.62 -9.72
N LYS A 31 51.43 25.51 -10.59
CA LYS A 31 52.86 25.82 -10.74
C LYS A 31 53.48 26.44 -9.47
N GLU A 32 52.74 27.30 -8.77
CA GLU A 32 53.21 27.90 -7.51
C GLU A 32 53.30 26.87 -6.37
N GLU A 33 52.53 25.79 -6.45
CA GLU A 33 52.40 24.76 -5.42
C GLU A 33 53.23 23.48 -5.70
N ASP A 34 53.66 23.25 -6.96
CA ASP A 34 54.38 22.05 -7.38
C ASP A 34 55.71 22.38 -8.07
N ASP A 35 56.80 22.12 -7.35
CA ASP A 35 58.19 22.37 -7.78
C ASP A 35 58.58 21.64 -9.07
N ARG A 36 57.80 20.67 -9.54
CA ARG A 36 58.04 19.93 -10.79
C ARG A 36 57.60 20.70 -12.04
N LEU A 37 56.75 21.72 -11.91
CA LEU A 37 56.12 22.45 -13.02
C LEU A 37 56.90 23.73 -13.37
N ILE A 38 58.20 23.58 -13.68
CA ILE A 38 59.16 24.69 -13.81
C ILE A 38 59.02 25.40 -15.17
N ASN A 39 58.79 24.66 -16.24
CA ASN A 39 58.68 25.15 -17.62
C ASN A 39 57.75 24.26 -18.47
N GLU A 40 57.44 24.69 -19.70
CA GLU A 40 56.55 23.96 -20.61
C GLU A 40 57.01 22.51 -20.85
N ASP A 41 58.31 22.28 -21.03
CA ASP A 41 58.90 20.95 -21.22
C ASP A 41 58.70 20.04 -19.99
N SER A 42 58.76 20.59 -18.77
CA SER A 42 58.54 19.84 -17.54
C SER A 42 57.07 19.41 -17.38
N ILE A 43 56.12 20.26 -17.77
CA ILE A 43 54.70 19.89 -17.80
C ILE A 43 54.48 18.81 -18.86
N GLN A 44 55.07 18.97 -20.04
CA GLN A 44 54.98 17.97 -21.10
C GLN A 44 55.58 16.63 -20.65
N THR A 45 56.68 16.66 -19.88
CA THR A 45 57.31 15.47 -19.30
C THR A 45 56.38 14.81 -18.28
N VAL A 46 55.82 15.56 -17.33
CA VAL A 46 54.85 15.04 -16.34
C VAL A 46 53.59 14.48 -17.01
N LEU A 47 53.08 15.14 -18.05
CA LEU A 47 51.93 14.67 -18.82
C LEU A 47 52.25 13.41 -19.63
N ASN A 48 53.45 13.35 -20.22
CA ASN A 48 53.92 12.16 -20.94
C ASN A 48 54.18 11.00 -19.97
N GLU A 49 54.72 11.24 -18.78
CA GLU A 49 54.87 10.24 -17.72
C GLU A 49 53.49 9.73 -17.25
N ALA A 50 52.52 10.63 -17.06
CA ALA A 50 51.15 10.25 -16.73
C ALA A 50 50.49 9.44 -17.84
N TYR A 51 50.71 9.81 -19.11
CA TYR A 51 50.20 9.13 -20.30
C TYR A 51 50.86 7.76 -20.54
N LEU A 52 52.16 7.65 -20.30
CA LEU A 52 52.95 6.42 -20.48
C LEU A 52 52.87 5.47 -19.27
N SER A 53 52.34 5.93 -18.13
CA SER A 53 52.10 5.05 -16.98
C SER A 53 51.06 3.99 -17.36
N THR A 54 51.52 2.75 -17.48
CA THR A 54 50.70 1.61 -17.89
C THR A 54 49.61 1.31 -16.85
N ALA A 55 48.36 1.32 -17.31
CA ALA A 55 47.11 0.74 -16.80
C ALA A 55 46.81 0.68 -15.28
N ASP A 56 47.72 0.24 -14.42
CA ASP A 56 47.45 0.05 -12.98
C ASP A 56 47.76 1.29 -12.12
N ALA A 57 48.61 2.20 -12.59
CA ALA A 57 49.04 3.39 -11.82
C ALA A 57 48.61 4.73 -12.44
N GLY A 58 47.80 4.70 -13.50
CA GLY A 58 47.37 5.88 -14.23
C GLY A 58 46.52 6.81 -13.36
N VAL A 59 46.96 8.06 -13.16
CA VAL A 59 46.15 9.13 -12.56
C VAL A 59 44.80 9.28 -13.30
N ILE A 60 44.78 8.93 -14.58
CA ILE A 60 43.61 8.96 -15.48
C ILE A 60 42.62 7.81 -15.18
N ASN A 61 43.06 6.69 -14.61
CA ASN A 61 42.20 5.55 -14.25
C ASN A 61 41.62 5.66 -12.83
N ARG A 62 41.92 6.73 -12.08
CA ARG A 62 41.36 6.91 -10.72
C ARG A 62 39.86 7.26 -10.70
N VAL A 63 39.29 7.63 -11.85
CA VAL A 63 37.87 7.90 -12.00
C VAL A 63 37.32 6.92 -13.02
N GLU A 64 37.10 5.68 -12.60
CA GLU A 64 36.26 4.79 -13.39
C GLU A 64 34.82 5.32 -13.33
N GLN A 65 34.28 5.66 -14.51
CA GLN A 65 32.89 6.04 -14.62
C GLN A 65 32.04 4.79 -14.33
N TYR A 66 31.27 4.81 -13.23
CA TYR A 66 30.46 3.68 -12.83
C TYR A 66 29.46 3.32 -13.95
N ARG A 67 29.55 2.09 -14.45
CA ARG A 67 28.75 1.62 -15.59
C ARG A 67 27.47 0.96 -15.10
N TYR A 68 26.31 1.54 -15.44
CA TYR A 68 25.00 0.98 -15.10
C TYR A 68 24.55 -0.04 -16.15
N GLY A 69 25.03 -1.28 -16.04
CA GLY A 69 24.73 -2.33 -17.03
C GLY A 69 25.46 -2.07 -18.36
N ASP A 70 24.73 -1.69 -19.41
CA ASP A 70 25.29 -1.45 -20.75
C ASP A 70 25.62 0.02 -21.06
N THR A 71 25.26 0.96 -20.19
CA THR A 71 25.45 2.40 -20.43
C THR A 71 26.44 3.06 -19.46
N PHE A 72 27.28 3.94 -19.99
CA PHE A 72 28.33 4.69 -19.25
C PHE A 72 27.83 5.99 -18.62
N ALA A 73 26.67 6.49 -19.05
CA ALA A 73 25.96 7.61 -18.46
C ALA A 73 24.46 7.37 -18.63
N CYS A 74 23.70 7.65 -17.59
CA CYS A 74 22.24 7.64 -17.61
C CYS A 74 21.79 9.06 -17.25
N ASP A 75 20.67 9.53 -17.81
CA ASP A 75 20.02 10.72 -17.27
C ASP A 75 19.61 10.43 -15.82
N ILE A 76 19.54 11.46 -14.97
CA ILE A 76 19.15 11.25 -13.57
C ILE A 76 17.74 10.67 -13.47
N ASN A 77 16.84 11.04 -14.38
CA ASN A 77 15.50 10.46 -14.46
C ASN A 77 15.54 8.98 -14.85
N ASP A 78 16.48 8.57 -15.70
CA ASP A 78 16.66 7.15 -16.05
C ASP A 78 17.16 6.33 -14.85
N ILE A 79 17.95 6.95 -13.96
CA ILE A 79 18.42 6.32 -12.72
C ILE A 79 17.26 6.18 -11.75
N ASP A 80 16.47 7.24 -11.56
CA ASP A 80 15.29 7.23 -10.69
C ASP A 80 14.32 6.11 -11.10
N GLU A 81 14.03 6.01 -12.40
CA GLU A 81 13.18 4.94 -12.96
C GLU A 81 13.79 3.55 -12.76
N LYS A 82 15.10 3.38 -12.96
CA LYS A 82 15.77 2.08 -12.69
C LYS A 82 15.66 1.68 -11.23
N VAL A 83 15.81 2.64 -10.30
CA VAL A 83 15.69 2.39 -8.87
C VAL A 83 14.24 2.05 -8.52
N LYS A 84 13.25 2.82 -8.99
CA LYS A 84 11.83 2.53 -8.78
C LYS A 84 11.43 1.16 -9.33
N ASN A 85 11.94 0.77 -10.50
CA ASN A 85 11.72 -0.57 -11.06
C ASN A 85 12.31 -1.66 -10.16
N ALA A 86 13.52 -1.49 -9.64
CA ALA A 86 14.10 -2.44 -8.70
C ALA A 86 13.32 -2.51 -7.36
N ILE A 87 12.78 -1.38 -6.89
CA ILE A 87 11.87 -1.34 -5.73
C ILE A 87 10.58 -2.10 -6.03
N SER A 88 10.03 -1.95 -7.24
CA SER A 88 8.85 -2.68 -7.69
C SER A 88 9.09 -4.19 -7.72
N ASP A 89 10.19 -4.64 -8.32
CA ASP A 89 10.58 -6.05 -8.38
C ASP A 89 10.74 -6.67 -6.98
N LEU A 90 11.37 -5.93 -6.06
CA LEU A 90 11.52 -6.37 -4.67
C LEU A 90 10.17 -6.49 -3.96
N ASN A 91 9.27 -5.52 -4.16
CA ASN A 91 7.92 -5.57 -3.58
C ASN A 91 7.13 -6.77 -4.11
N LEU A 92 7.20 -7.06 -5.41
CA LEU A 92 6.58 -8.24 -6.01
C LEU A 92 7.11 -9.53 -5.39
N ALA A 93 8.43 -9.64 -5.20
CA ALA A 93 9.04 -10.81 -4.55
C ALA A 93 8.58 -10.99 -3.09
N LEU A 94 8.20 -9.91 -2.41
CA LEU A 94 7.66 -9.91 -1.05
C LEU A 94 6.13 -10.02 -0.99
N ASN A 95 5.45 -10.22 -2.13
CA ASN A 95 3.98 -10.18 -2.26
C ASN A 95 3.34 -8.89 -1.74
N ILE A 96 4.05 -7.77 -1.90
CA ILE A 96 3.56 -6.45 -1.53
C ILE A 96 3.09 -5.75 -2.79
N ASN A 97 1.80 -5.42 -2.87
CA ASN A 97 1.31 -4.57 -3.95
C ASN A 97 1.82 -3.13 -3.74
N SER A 98 2.37 -2.54 -4.79
CA SER A 98 2.85 -1.16 -4.78
C SER A 98 2.23 -0.41 -5.96
N ASN A 99 1.72 0.78 -5.70
CA ASN A 99 1.35 1.74 -6.74
C ASN A 99 2.48 2.79 -6.89
N ASP A 100 2.33 3.71 -7.84
CA ASP A 100 3.35 4.74 -8.10
C ASP A 100 3.64 5.60 -6.86
N GLU A 101 2.61 5.94 -6.07
CA GLU A 101 2.77 6.70 -4.83
C GLU A 101 3.60 5.94 -3.78
N ALA A 102 3.40 4.62 -3.67
CA ALA A 102 4.18 3.75 -2.79
C ALA A 102 5.65 3.68 -3.21
N LEU A 103 5.88 3.54 -4.52
CA LEU A 103 7.22 3.52 -5.10
C LEU A 103 7.93 4.85 -4.84
N ASP A 104 7.23 5.97 -5.01
CA ASP A 104 7.77 7.31 -4.74
C ASP A 104 8.12 7.52 -3.26
N LYS A 105 7.26 7.08 -2.33
CA LYS A 105 7.55 7.17 -0.88
C LYS A 105 8.78 6.34 -0.49
N LEU A 106 8.86 5.09 -0.96
CA LEU A 106 10.01 4.23 -0.71
C LEU A 106 11.29 4.77 -1.35
N PHE A 107 11.18 5.30 -2.56
CA PHE A 107 12.28 5.96 -3.25
C PHE A 107 12.77 7.19 -2.47
N CYS A 108 11.87 8.05 -2.00
CA CYS A 108 12.22 9.22 -1.18
C CYS A 108 12.87 8.82 0.14
N ALA A 109 12.40 7.76 0.79
CA ALA A 109 13.02 7.24 2.00
C ALA A 109 14.42 6.69 1.73
N LEU A 110 14.62 5.98 0.61
CA LEU A 110 15.94 5.51 0.19
C LEU A 110 16.90 6.68 -0.07
N LEU A 111 16.43 7.74 -0.74
CA LEU A 111 17.20 8.98 -0.94
C LEU A 111 17.57 9.63 0.39
N ALA A 112 16.63 9.73 1.34
CA ALA A 112 16.91 10.28 2.67
C ALA A 112 17.99 9.46 3.41
N LYS A 113 17.95 8.12 3.31
CA LYS A 113 18.98 7.25 3.90
C LYS A 113 20.34 7.39 3.21
N LEU A 114 20.35 7.62 1.90
CA LEU A 114 21.57 7.95 1.15
C LEU A 114 22.15 9.29 1.61
N ASP A 115 21.32 10.32 1.76
CA ASP A 115 21.73 11.64 2.26
C ASP A 115 22.31 11.54 3.68
N GLU A 116 21.65 10.82 4.58
CA GLU A 116 22.17 10.56 5.93
C GLU A 116 23.54 9.88 5.88
N ASN A 117 23.72 8.89 5.00
CA ASN A 117 25.00 8.20 4.85
C ASN A 117 26.09 9.12 4.30
N VAL A 118 25.77 9.99 3.34
CA VAL A 118 26.69 10.99 2.79
C VAL A 118 27.12 11.98 3.88
N ILE A 119 26.18 12.49 4.66
CA ILE A 119 26.47 13.39 5.80
C ILE A 119 27.37 12.69 6.83
N LEU A 120 27.07 11.43 7.18
CA LEU A 120 27.89 10.65 8.10
C LEU A 120 29.32 10.43 7.58
N LYS A 121 29.47 10.12 6.28
CA LYS A 121 30.79 9.99 5.64
C LYS A 121 31.57 11.30 5.69
N HIS A 122 30.93 12.43 5.39
CA HIS A 122 31.57 13.74 5.48
C HIS A 122 31.92 14.14 6.92
N THR A 123 31.15 13.69 7.90
CA THR A 123 31.45 13.95 9.32
C THR A 123 32.61 13.08 9.82
N ASN A 124 32.78 11.89 9.25
CA ASN A 124 33.77 10.89 9.65
C ASN A 124 34.97 10.79 8.70
N LEU A 125 35.32 11.87 7.98
CA LEU A 125 36.40 11.90 6.98
C LEU A 125 37.77 11.38 7.46
N ASN A 126 38.02 11.40 8.77
CA ASN A 126 39.28 10.96 9.38
C ASN A 126 39.20 9.56 10.02
N CYS A 127 38.08 8.85 9.88
CA CYS A 127 37.92 7.49 10.36
C CYS A 127 38.36 6.51 9.27
N GLU A 128 39.23 5.55 9.62
CA GLU A 128 39.71 4.51 8.67
C GLU A 128 38.61 3.53 8.25
N ASN A 129 37.48 3.50 8.95
CA ASN A 129 36.38 2.60 8.66
C ASN A 129 35.36 3.27 7.73
N GLU A 130 35.08 2.61 6.61
CA GLU A 130 33.95 2.97 5.77
C GLU A 130 32.64 2.84 6.56
N THR A 131 31.71 3.78 6.33
CA THR A 131 30.31 3.71 6.82
C THR A 131 29.40 3.21 5.69
N PRO A 132 29.31 1.88 5.45
CA PRO A 132 28.41 1.35 4.44
C PRO A 132 26.96 1.45 4.92
N ILE A 133 26.02 1.62 3.98
CA ILE A 133 24.62 1.27 4.22
C ILE A 133 24.55 -0.24 4.08
N THR A 134 24.17 -0.94 5.13
CA THR A 134 24.06 -2.40 5.06
C THR A 134 22.85 -2.80 4.23
N PHE A 135 22.94 -3.94 3.53
CA PHE A 135 21.79 -4.46 2.79
C PHE A 135 20.59 -4.72 3.72
N LYS A 136 20.84 -5.08 4.97
CA LYS A 136 19.79 -5.21 5.99
C LYS A 136 19.05 -3.89 6.21
N GLU A 137 19.75 -2.77 6.38
CA GLU A 137 19.09 -1.46 6.54
C GLU A 137 18.24 -1.09 5.33
N ILE A 138 18.67 -1.49 4.13
CA ILE A 138 17.90 -1.29 2.90
C ILE A 138 16.60 -2.11 2.96
N ILE A 139 16.67 -3.39 3.34
CA ILE A 139 15.48 -4.24 3.52
C ILE A 139 14.57 -3.72 4.65
N ASP A 140 15.16 -3.30 5.78
CA ASP A 140 14.42 -2.74 6.91
C ASP A 140 13.65 -1.48 6.48
N LEU A 141 14.19 -0.67 5.55
CA LEU A 141 13.52 0.49 4.99
C LEU A 141 12.32 0.10 4.11
N PHE A 142 12.46 -0.91 3.26
CA PHE A 142 11.37 -1.39 2.40
C PHE A 142 10.25 -2.12 3.16
N THR A 143 10.59 -2.70 4.31
CA THR A 143 9.66 -3.40 5.21
C THR A 143 9.15 -2.49 6.35
N ASN A 144 9.57 -1.22 6.40
CA ASN A 144 9.16 -0.30 7.44
C ASN A 144 7.72 0.20 7.22
N ASP A 145 6.83 -0.33 8.03
CA ASP A 145 5.41 0.03 8.09
C ASP A 145 5.14 1.52 8.18
N ARG A 146 5.99 2.29 8.87
CA ARG A 146 5.78 3.73 9.09
C ARG A 146 5.97 4.56 7.83
N ILE A 147 6.72 4.05 6.85
CA ILE A 147 6.98 4.75 5.59
C ILE A 147 5.79 4.59 4.64
N ARG A 148 5.01 3.51 4.83
CA ARG A 148 3.91 3.07 3.96
C ARG A 148 2.55 3.12 4.66
N ASP A 149 2.46 3.79 5.80
CA ASP A 149 1.27 3.86 6.66
C ASP A 149 0.04 4.52 6.01
N SER A 150 0.26 5.18 4.88
CA SER A 150 -0.73 5.87 4.05
C SER A 150 -0.86 5.28 2.63
N ASP A 151 -0.18 4.16 2.34
CA ASP A 151 -0.29 3.47 1.05
C ASP A 151 -1.44 2.46 1.10
N ASP A 152 -2.53 2.77 0.38
CA ASP A 152 -3.72 1.93 0.31
C ASP A 152 -3.43 0.51 -0.20
N ALA A 153 -2.51 0.34 -1.16
CA ALA A 153 -2.17 -0.96 -1.72
C ALA A 153 -1.38 -1.82 -0.71
N TYR A 154 -0.47 -1.19 0.04
CA TYR A 154 0.24 -1.82 1.14
C TYR A 154 -0.72 -2.27 2.24
N LEU A 155 -1.60 -1.37 2.66
CA LEU A 155 -2.57 -1.60 3.72
C LEU A 155 -3.59 -2.68 3.34
N ALA A 156 -4.04 -2.70 2.08
CA ALA A 156 -4.88 -3.78 1.55
C ALA A 156 -4.12 -5.12 1.54
N SER A 157 -2.83 -5.13 1.19
CA SER A 157 -2.02 -6.36 1.21
C SER A 157 -1.86 -6.91 2.62
N LYS A 158 -1.62 -6.02 3.61
CA LYS A 158 -1.66 -6.38 5.03
C LYS A 158 -3.01 -6.91 5.47
N PHE A 159 -4.10 -6.30 5.00
CA PHE A 159 -5.45 -6.79 5.29
C PHE A 159 -5.63 -8.22 4.81
N LYS A 160 -5.25 -8.52 3.56
CA LYS A 160 -5.41 -9.87 2.99
C LYS A 160 -4.64 -10.91 3.81
N LEU A 161 -3.39 -10.63 4.19
CA LEU A 161 -2.62 -11.52 5.06
C LEU A 161 -3.29 -11.73 6.42
N LEU A 162 -3.78 -10.65 7.03
CA LEU A 162 -4.48 -10.73 8.31
C LEU A 162 -5.80 -11.49 8.19
N PHE A 163 -6.56 -11.29 7.11
CA PHE A 163 -7.81 -11.99 6.82
C PHE A 163 -7.58 -13.51 6.69
N ILE A 164 -6.57 -13.91 5.91
CA ILE A 164 -6.20 -15.33 5.74
C ILE A 164 -5.81 -15.94 7.09
N LYS A 165 -4.89 -15.29 7.82
CA LYS A 165 -4.48 -15.74 9.15
C LYS A 165 -5.67 -15.86 10.12
N THR A 166 -6.59 -14.90 10.07
CA THR A 166 -7.79 -14.87 10.91
C THR A 166 -8.72 -16.03 10.60
N PHE A 167 -8.81 -16.42 9.33
CA PHE A 167 -9.59 -17.57 8.89
C PHE A 167 -8.94 -18.90 9.31
N GLU A 168 -7.62 -19.03 9.17
CA GLU A 168 -6.88 -20.19 9.69
C GLU A 168 -7.07 -20.32 11.20
N GLU A 169 -6.92 -19.22 11.95
CA GLU A 169 -7.16 -19.19 13.39
C GLU A 169 -8.61 -19.55 13.76
N PHE A 170 -9.59 -19.24 12.91
CA PHE A 170 -10.99 -19.64 13.11
C PHE A 170 -11.18 -21.15 12.94
N LEU A 171 -10.55 -21.77 11.93
CA LEU A 171 -10.64 -23.22 11.70
C LEU A 171 -10.02 -24.03 12.86
N ASP A 172 -8.99 -23.49 13.50
CA ASP A 172 -8.32 -24.11 14.65
C ASP A 172 -9.03 -23.87 15.99
N ASP A 173 -9.97 -22.92 16.06
CA ASP A 173 -10.67 -22.53 17.28
C ASP A 173 -11.95 -23.36 17.48
N GLN A 174 -11.90 -24.32 18.41
CA GLN A 174 -13.02 -25.23 18.70
C GLN A 174 -14.23 -24.54 19.34
N ASP A 175 -14.06 -23.36 19.94
CA ASP A 175 -15.16 -22.61 20.55
C ASP A 175 -15.95 -21.84 19.47
N LEU A 176 -15.29 -21.44 18.38
CA LEU A 176 -15.91 -20.68 17.29
C LEU A 176 -16.27 -21.53 16.06
N CYS A 177 -15.48 -22.56 15.76
CA CYS A 177 -15.68 -23.48 14.64
C CYS A 177 -15.83 -24.90 15.18
N GLN A 178 -16.99 -25.50 14.96
CA GLN A 178 -17.22 -26.88 15.37
C GLN A 178 -16.30 -27.84 14.56
N PRO A 179 -15.76 -28.90 15.17
CA PRO A 179 -14.79 -29.79 14.51
C PRO A 179 -15.30 -30.40 13.20
N ASP A 180 -16.60 -30.65 13.10
CA ASP A 180 -17.26 -31.16 11.89
C ASP A 180 -17.24 -30.14 10.74
N ILE A 181 -17.40 -28.84 11.03
CA ILE A 181 -17.29 -27.77 10.04
C ILE A 181 -15.85 -27.67 9.52
N ALA A 182 -14.85 -27.73 10.41
CA ALA A 182 -13.45 -27.69 10.04
C ALA A 182 -13.04 -28.91 9.20
N GLU A 183 -13.46 -30.11 9.61
CA GLU A 183 -13.23 -31.34 8.85
C GLU A 183 -13.93 -31.31 7.47
N ALA A 184 -15.17 -30.81 7.41
CA ALA A 184 -15.89 -30.65 6.14
C ALA A 184 -15.18 -29.65 5.21
N TYR A 185 -14.61 -28.57 5.75
CA TYR A 185 -13.83 -27.61 4.97
C TYR A 185 -12.59 -28.25 4.34
N LEU A 186 -11.85 -29.04 5.11
CA LEU A 186 -10.66 -29.77 4.63
C LEU A 186 -10.99 -30.83 3.56
N ASN A 187 -12.21 -31.37 3.60
CA ASN A 187 -12.70 -32.36 2.64
C ASN A 187 -13.47 -31.76 1.45
N ASP A 188 -13.50 -30.43 1.33
CA ASP A 188 -14.20 -29.68 0.26
C ASP A 188 -15.72 -29.96 0.20
N ASP A 189 -16.35 -30.16 1.36
CA ASP A 189 -17.79 -30.40 1.48
C ASP A 189 -18.49 -29.42 2.45
N SER A 190 -17.82 -28.33 2.82
CA SER A 190 -18.42 -27.28 3.67
C SER A 190 -19.07 -26.16 2.84
N ASN A 191 -20.07 -25.50 3.42
CA ASN A 191 -20.59 -24.23 2.88
C ASN A 191 -19.49 -23.15 2.84
N LEU A 192 -18.52 -23.23 3.75
CA LEU A 192 -17.38 -22.32 3.80
C LEU A 192 -16.54 -22.35 2.52
N ASN A 193 -16.32 -23.53 1.91
CA ASN A 193 -15.46 -23.66 0.71
C ASN A 193 -15.92 -22.70 -0.39
N VAL A 194 -17.22 -22.71 -0.71
CA VAL A 194 -17.79 -21.88 -1.78
C VAL A 194 -17.50 -20.39 -1.61
N VAL A 195 -17.55 -19.90 -0.38
CA VAL A 195 -17.32 -18.48 -0.09
C VAL A 195 -15.82 -18.17 -0.02
N MET A 196 -15.06 -19.02 0.65
CA MET A 196 -13.66 -18.78 0.95
C MET A 196 -12.77 -18.96 -0.28
N ASP A 197 -13.10 -19.88 -1.18
CA ASP A 197 -12.41 -20.03 -2.47
C ASP A 197 -12.44 -18.73 -3.27
N ILE A 198 -13.57 -18.02 -3.23
CA ILE A 198 -13.70 -16.71 -3.87
C ILE A 198 -12.89 -15.66 -3.12
N LEU A 199 -13.12 -15.52 -1.80
CA LEU A 199 -12.52 -14.43 -1.01
C LEU A 199 -10.99 -14.51 -0.94
N ILE A 200 -10.42 -15.72 -0.92
CA ILE A 200 -8.97 -15.93 -0.86
C ILE A 200 -8.33 -15.63 -2.23
N ASP A 201 -8.99 -15.94 -3.34
CA ASP A 201 -8.48 -15.67 -4.69
C ASP A 201 -8.52 -14.19 -5.10
N LEU A 202 -9.39 -13.38 -4.48
CA LEU A 202 -9.47 -11.93 -4.76
C LEU A 202 -8.14 -11.23 -4.53
N SER A 203 -7.80 -10.24 -5.35
CA SER A 203 -6.65 -9.36 -5.06
C SER A 203 -6.86 -8.63 -3.73
N ALA A 204 -5.77 -8.17 -3.11
CA ALA A 204 -5.83 -7.48 -1.82
C ALA A 204 -6.80 -6.28 -1.82
N ASN A 205 -6.77 -5.48 -2.89
CA ASN A 205 -7.66 -4.34 -3.06
C ASN A 205 -9.12 -4.75 -3.23
N GLU A 206 -9.39 -5.79 -4.03
CA GLU A 206 -10.74 -6.31 -4.19
C GLU A 206 -11.29 -6.83 -2.86
N LEU A 207 -10.53 -7.67 -2.15
CA LEU A 207 -10.94 -8.20 -0.85
C LEU A 207 -11.26 -7.06 0.14
N TRP A 208 -10.46 -5.99 0.13
CA TRP A 208 -10.75 -4.80 0.93
C TRP A 208 -12.09 -4.14 0.57
N HIS A 209 -12.41 -4.02 -0.72
CA HIS A 209 -13.69 -3.47 -1.16
C HIS A 209 -14.89 -4.35 -0.78
N TYR A 210 -14.78 -5.67 -0.90
CA TYR A 210 -15.81 -6.59 -0.42
C TYR A 210 -16.00 -6.41 1.08
N PHE A 211 -14.90 -6.33 1.82
CA PHE A 211 -14.94 -6.14 3.25
C PHE A 211 -15.67 -4.85 3.64
N LYS A 212 -15.46 -3.73 2.92
CA LYS A 212 -16.22 -2.49 3.19
C LYS A 212 -17.73 -2.71 3.14
N LYS A 213 -18.23 -3.51 2.19
CA LYS A 213 -19.66 -3.79 2.03
C LYS A 213 -20.22 -4.75 3.07
N LEU A 214 -19.42 -5.69 3.55
CA LEU A 214 -19.77 -6.58 4.67
C LEU A 214 -19.80 -5.85 6.03
N ASN A 215 -19.34 -4.59 6.06
CA ASN A 215 -19.17 -3.78 7.25
C ASN A 215 -19.87 -2.41 7.14
N PRO A 216 -21.17 -2.34 6.79
CA PRO A 216 -21.83 -1.07 6.47
C PRO A 216 -21.88 -0.09 7.66
N HIS A 217 -21.77 -0.61 8.88
CA HIS A 217 -21.74 0.16 10.12
C HIS A 217 -20.37 0.77 10.47
N VAL A 218 -19.33 0.53 9.65
CA VAL A 218 -17.98 1.07 9.88
C VAL A 218 -17.61 2.00 8.73
N ALA A 219 -17.35 3.27 9.05
CA ALA A 219 -16.87 4.25 8.08
C ALA A 219 -15.38 4.05 7.81
N LEU A 220 -15.06 3.25 6.80
CA LEU A 220 -13.69 2.85 6.46
C LEU A 220 -12.94 3.83 5.54
N ASP A 221 -13.62 4.89 5.06
CA ASP A 221 -13.06 5.91 4.15
C ASP A 221 -12.58 7.19 4.86
N THR A 222 -12.80 7.33 6.17
CA THR A 222 -12.22 8.46 6.91
C THR A 222 -10.75 8.17 7.12
N GLY A 223 -9.85 9.13 6.85
CA GLY A 223 -8.37 9.02 6.90
C GLY A 223 -7.73 8.61 8.25
N LYS A 224 -8.45 7.87 9.08
CA LYS A 224 -7.96 7.02 10.15
C LYS A 224 -7.51 5.69 9.52
N THR A 225 -6.20 5.50 9.57
CA THR A 225 -5.39 4.37 9.11
C THR A 225 -6.17 3.06 9.02
N ILE A 226 -6.10 2.40 7.86
CA ILE A 226 -6.59 1.02 7.64
C ILE A 226 -6.15 0.10 8.79
N GLU A 227 -4.99 0.34 9.41
CA GLU A 227 -4.53 -0.33 10.64
C GLU A 227 -5.55 -0.31 11.80
N LYS A 228 -6.26 0.80 12.05
CA LYS A 228 -7.33 0.83 13.06
C LYS A 228 -8.56 0.05 12.62
N ALA A 229 -8.91 0.13 11.34
CA ALA A 229 -10.01 -0.67 10.80
C ALA A 229 -9.73 -2.17 10.86
N LEU A 230 -8.47 -2.56 10.60
CA LEU A 230 -7.95 -3.92 10.73
C LEU A 230 -8.10 -4.40 12.17
N LEU A 231 -7.58 -3.65 13.14
CA LEU A 231 -7.58 -4.08 14.54
C LEU A 231 -8.97 -4.15 15.19
N THR A 232 -9.93 -3.32 14.75
CA THR A 232 -11.24 -3.22 15.43
C THR A 232 -12.26 -4.24 14.92
N ASN A 233 -11.98 -4.90 13.79
CA ASN A 233 -13.01 -5.66 13.06
C ASN A 233 -12.60 -7.09 12.69
N VAL A 234 -11.33 -7.43 12.92
CA VAL A 234 -10.82 -8.80 12.72
C VAL A 234 -11.48 -9.79 13.68
N ASP A 235 -11.75 -9.42 14.93
CA ASP A 235 -12.46 -10.33 15.85
C ASP A 235 -13.89 -10.62 15.37
N ASN A 236 -14.56 -9.64 14.78
CA ASN A 236 -15.91 -9.81 14.23
C ASN A 236 -15.94 -10.71 12.99
N LEU A 237 -14.82 -10.84 12.26
CA LEU A 237 -14.70 -11.82 11.18
C LEU A 237 -14.87 -13.24 11.74
N LYS A 238 -14.08 -13.58 12.76
CA LYS A 238 -14.12 -14.90 13.40
C LYS A 238 -15.44 -15.16 14.11
N GLN A 239 -15.90 -14.18 14.89
CA GLN A 239 -17.05 -14.35 15.77
C GLN A 239 -18.39 -14.40 15.02
N TYR A 240 -18.49 -13.72 13.88
CA TYR A 240 -19.79 -13.54 13.21
C TYR A 240 -19.74 -13.90 11.73
N LEU A 241 -18.81 -13.33 10.95
CA LEU A 241 -18.88 -13.46 9.50
C LEU A 241 -18.61 -14.89 9.02
N PHE A 242 -17.56 -15.54 9.55
CA PHE A 242 -17.23 -16.90 9.15
C PHE A 242 -18.29 -17.91 9.61
N SER A 243 -18.89 -17.71 10.78
CA SER A 243 -20.04 -18.50 11.24
C SER A 243 -21.26 -18.34 10.33
N ILE A 244 -21.55 -17.12 9.86
CA ILE A 244 -22.62 -16.94 8.86
C ILE A 244 -22.31 -17.73 7.59
N PHE A 245 -21.05 -17.70 7.10
CA PHE A 245 -20.67 -18.44 5.90
C PHE A 245 -20.71 -19.97 6.07
N SER A 246 -20.44 -20.49 7.26
CA SER A 246 -20.52 -21.93 7.53
C SER A 246 -21.97 -22.43 7.61
N GLU A 247 -22.87 -21.64 8.19
CA GLU A 247 -24.25 -22.06 8.42
C GLU A 247 -25.18 -21.84 7.22
N MET A 248 -24.91 -20.82 6.40
CA MET A 248 -25.79 -20.44 5.29
C MET A 248 -25.64 -21.38 4.10
N CYS A 249 -26.77 -21.73 3.47
CA CYS A 249 -26.82 -22.78 2.45
C CYS A 249 -26.07 -22.42 1.15
N ARG A 250 -25.09 -23.27 0.77
CA ARG A 250 -24.28 -23.10 -0.45
C ARG A 250 -25.07 -22.93 -1.75
N THR A 251 -26.24 -23.56 -1.88
CA THR A 251 -27.03 -23.47 -3.13
C THR A 251 -27.72 -22.13 -3.32
N LYS A 252 -27.78 -21.32 -2.27
CA LYS A 252 -28.43 -20.00 -2.26
C LYS A 252 -27.40 -18.87 -2.36
N PHE A 253 -26.11 -19.21 -2.34
CA PHE A 253 -25.00 -18.29 -2.48
C PHE A 253 -24.97 -17.65 -3.87
N ILE A 254 -24.72 -16.35 -3.91
CA ILE A 254 -24.53 -15.57 -5.14
C ILE A 254 -23.29 -14.71 -4.97
N HIS A 255 -22.38 -14.85 -5.92
CA HIS A 255 -21.26 -13.96 -6.10
C HIS A 255 -21.53 -12.97 -7.23
N LYS A 256 -21.60 -11.68 -6.89
CA LYS A 256 -21.74 -10.61 -7.87
C LYS A 256 -20.41 -9.89 -8.02
N GLN A 257 -19.54 -10.41 -8.87
CA GLN A 257 -18.18 -9.91 -9.03
C GLN A 257 -18.12 -8.41 -9.39
N ASN A 258 -18.93 -7.97 -10.36
CA ASN A 258 -18.97 -6.56 -10.80
C ASN A 258 -19.43 -5.60 -9.71
N GLU A 259 -20.30 -6.08 -8.82
CA GLU A 259 -20.80 -5.30 -7.69
C GLU A 259 -19.96 -5.52 -6.43
N GLN A 260 -18.90 -6.32 -6.48
CA GLN A 260 -18.05 -6.66 -5.34
C GLN A 260 -18.83 -7.14 -4.11
N LEU A 261 -19.85 -7.98 -4.33
CA LEU A 261 -20.78 -8.42 -3.31
C LEU A 261 -20.88 -9.94 -3.23
N ILE A 262 -21.03 -10.42 -2.01
CA ILE A 262 -21.38 -11.79 -1.68
C ILE A 262 -22.72 -11.75 -0.96
N LEU A 263 -23.68 -12.52 -1.48
CA LEU A 263 -25.06 -12.48 -1.06
C LEU A 263 -25.63 -13.89 -0.97
N TYR A 264 -26.70 -14.04 -0.20
CA TYR A 264 -27.59 -15.20 -0.29
C TYR A 264 -28.93 -14.76 -0.84
N LYS A 265 -29.54 -15.57 -1.70
CA LYS A 265 -30.82 -15.24 -2.33
C LYS A 265 -31.83 -16.35 -2.14
N ASN A 266 -33.03 -15.97 -1.72
CA ASN A 266 -34.20 -16.85 -1.79
C ASN A 266 -35.38 -16.14 -2.44
N GLY A 267 -35.77 -16.58 -3.64
CA GLY A 267 -36.78 -15.90 -4.45
C GLY A 267 -36.37 -14.45 -4.74
N ASN A 268 -37.19 -13.50 -4.30
CA ASN A 268 -36.91 -12.06 -4.45
C ASN A 268 -36.14 -11.45 -3.26
N LYS A 269 -35.91 -12.22 -2.18
CA LYS A 269 -35.20 -11.72 -1.00
C LYS A 269 -33.70 -11.93 -1.15
N ILE A 270 -32.94 -10.90 -0.79
CA ILE A 270 -31.48 -10.87 -0.85
C ILE A 270 -30.94 -10.57 0.55
N TYR A 271 -30.01 -11.41 0.99
CA TYR A 271 -29.43 -11.38 2.31
C TYR A 271 -27.94 -11.06 2.20
N LEU A 272 -27.50 -10.05 2.95
CA LEU A 272 -26.09 -9.64 3.03
C LEU A 272 -25.49 -10.14 4.35
N PRO A 273 -24.50 -11.04 4.33
CA PRO A 273 -23.70 -11.38 5.50
C PRO A 273 -22.97 -10.15 6.05
N THR A 274 -22.93 -9.98 7.36
CA THR A 274 -22.24 -8.85 7.98
C THR A 274 -21.44 -9.26 9.21
N THR A 275 -20.48 -8.42 9.58
CA THR A 275 -19.70 -8.50 10.83
C THR A 275 -20.39 -7.79 12.01
N ILE A 276 -21.65 -7.38 11.88
CA ILE A 276 -22.35 -6.63 12.92
C ILE A 276 -22.48 -7.52 14.16
N GLY A 277 -21.78 -7.17 15.23
CA GLY A 277 -21.87 -7.84 16.53
C GLY A 277 -22.86 -7.19 17.51
N ALA A 278 -22.63 -7.41 18.81
CA ALA A 278 -23.42 -6.81 19.88
C ALA A 278 -23.20 -5.29 19.99
N GLN A 279 -24.08 -4.50 19.36
CA GLN A 279 -24.12 -3.05 19.44
C GLN A 279 -25.51 -2.56 19.83
N THR A 280 -25.60 -1.37 20.44
CA THR A 280 -26.90 -0.77 20.74
C THR A 280 -27.61 -0.37 19.44
N LYS A 281 -28.93 -0.59 19.36
CA LYS A 281 -29.76 -0.17 18.21
C LYS A 281 -29.45 1.27 17.77
N LYS A 282 -29.42 2.20 18.73
CA LYS A 282 -29.17 3.62 18.46
C LYS A 282 -27.83 3.84 17.76
N GLN A 283 -26.73 3.27 18.28
CA GLN A 283 -25.42 3.44 17.66
C GLN A 283 -25.37 2.81 16.27
N LEU A 284 -25.96 1.63 16.10
CA LEU A 284 -25.92 0.89 14.86
C LEU A 284 -26.67 1.63 13.74
N VAL A 285 -27.92 2.02 14.01
CA VAL A 285 -28.74 2.74 13.04
C VAL A 285 -28.08 4.07 12.68
N ILE A 286 -27.59 4.84 13.67
CA ILE A 286 -26.87 6.09 13.38
C ILE A 286 -25.64 5.83 12.50
N LYS A 287 -24.80 4.84 12.83
CA LYS A 287 -23.58 4.57 12.05
C LYS A 287 -23.88 4.22 10.59
N ILE A 288 -24.89 3.38 10.35
CA ILE A 288 -25.28 2.94 9.00
C ILE A 288 -25.91 4.09 8.21
N MET A 289 -26.85 4.82 8.81
CA MET A 289 -27.53 5.95 8.15
C MET A 289 -26.57 7.09 7.81
N ASN A 290 -25.54 7.31 8.65
CA ASN A 290 -24.51 8.32 8.45
C ASN A 290 -23.43 7.92 7.43
N ASN A 291 -23.43 6.67 6.95
CA ASN A 291 -22.47 6.17 5.97
C ASN A 291 -23.12 6.11 4.58
N SER A 292 -23.24 7.26 3.91
CA SER A 292 -23.98 7.38 2.63
C SER A 292 -23.44 6.46 1.52
N GLN A 293 -22.14 6.22 1.50
CA GLN A 293 -21.48 5.28 0.58
C GLN A 293 -21.85 3.83 0.85
N ALA A 294 -21.90 3.43 2.13
CA ALA A 294 -22.31 2.07 2.48
C ALA A 294 -23.79 1.84 2.16
N ILE A 295 -24.68 2.75 2.58
CA ILE A 295 -26.13 2.56 2.41
C ILE A 295 -26.54 2.56 0.93
N SER A 296 -25.92 3.39 0.08
CA SER A 296 -26.18 3.38 -1.36
C SER A 296 -25.78 2.05 -2.02
N SER A 297 -24.77 1.36 -1.48
CA SER A 297 -24.33 0.04 -1.93
C SER A 297 -25.30 -1.09 -1.55
N LEU A 298 -26.30 -0.83 -0.72
CA LEU A 298 -27.28 -1.82 -0.23
C LEU A 298 -28.59 -1.81 -1.03
N PHE A 299 -28.61 -1.25 -2.24
CA PHE A 299 -29.84 -0.98 -3.01
C PHE A 299 -30.75 -2.19 -3.28
N GLU A 300 -30.20 -3.40 -3.25
CA GLU A 300 -30.94 -4.63 -3.49
C GLU A 300 -31.01 -5.53 -2.27
N VAL A 301 -30.41 -5.12 -1.15
CA VAL A 301 -30.35 -5.93 0.07
C VAL A 301 -31.70 -5.83 0.79
N THR A 302 -32.32 -6.97 1.03
CA THR A 302 -33.57 -7.06 1.82
C THR A 302 -33.26 -7.16 3.32
N ALA A 303 -32.21 -7.89 3.67
CA ALA A 303 -31.83 -8.06 5.07
C ALA A 303 -30.31 -8.19 5.22
N MET A 304 -29.76 -7.48 6.20
CA MET A 304 -28.43 -7.73 6.73
C MET A 304 -28.52 -8.84 7.76
N VAL A 305 -27.57 -9.77 7.70
CA VAL A 305 -27.51 -10.94 8.58
C VAL A 305 -26.37 -10.77 9.58
N THR A 306 -26.68 -10.94 10.86
CA THR A 306 -25.69 -10.98 11.94
C THR A 306 -25.59 -12.39 12.54
N GLY A 307 -24.37 -12.85 12.79
CA GLY A 307 -24.08 -14.09 13.50
C GLY A 307 -24.19 -13.97 15.02
N CYS A 308 -24.43 -12.76 15.55
CA CYS A 308 -24.52 -12.54 16.99
C CYS A 308 -25.93 -12.80 17.51
N GLU A 309 -26.13 -13.81 18.36
CA GLU A 309 -27.43 -14.12 18.96
C GLU A 309 -27.98 -12.98 19.84
N HIS A 310 -27.11 -12.16 20.40
CA HIS A 310 -27.45 -11.02 21.26
C HIS A 310 -27.60 -9.70 20.49
N ALA A 311 -27.32 -9.67 19.18
CA ALA A 311 -27.53 -8.49 18.38
C ALA A 311 -29.02 -8.16 18.28
N THR A 312 -29.30 -6.86 18.13
CA THR A 312 -30.68 -6.39 18.08
C THR A 312 -31.22 -6.41 16.67
N GLU A 313 -32.39 -7.03 16.48
CA GLU A 313 -33.08 -7.04 15.20
C GLU A 313 -33.78 -5.70 14.93
N ILE A 314 -33.79 -5.32 13.66
CA ILE A 314 -34.33 -4.05 13.15
C ILE A 314 -35.19 -4.38 11.94
N GLU A 315 -36.49 -4.13 12.03
CA GLU A 315 -37.44 -4.38 10.92
C GLU A 315 -37.44 -3.27 9.87
N CYS A 316 -36.98 -2.07 10.23
CA CYS A 316 -36.86 -0.96 9.30
C CYS A 316 -35.84 0.05 9.86
N PHE A 317 -34.72 0.24 9.15
CA PHE A 317 -33.68 1.16 9.59
C PHE A 317 -34.16 2.61 9.62
N ALA A 318 -34.95 3.04 8.63
CA ALA A 318 -35.51 4.37 8.54
C ALA A 318 -36.43 4.71 9.72
N GLU A 319 -37.39 3.84 10.03
CA GLU A 319 -38.34 4.03 11.14
C GLU A 319 -37.62 4.04 12.49
N GLU A 320 -36.69 3.10 12.68
CA GLU A 320 -35.93 3.00 13.93
C GLU A 320 -35.00 4.21 14.11
N TYR A 321 -34.45 4.76 13.03
CA TYR A 321 -33.64 5.98 13.08
C TYR A 321 -34.46 7.18 13.53
N CYS A 322 -35.62 7.42 12.91
CA CYS A 322 -36.53 8.51 13.27
C CYS A 322 -36.93 8.42 14.74
N ARG A 323 -37.22 7.21 15.24
CA ARG A 323 -37.61 6.98 16.63
C ARG A 323 -36.51 7.29 17.64
N LEU A 324 -35.24 7.01 17.29
CA LEU A 324 -34.10 7.07 18.22
C LEU A 324 -33.29 8.37 18.17
N SER A 325 -33.38 9.11 17.05
CA SER A 325 -32.61 10.33 16.81
C SER A 325 -33.39 11.62 17.06
N GLU A 326 -34.73 11.57 17.17
CA GLU A 326 -35.61 12.76 17.22
C GLU A 326 -35.44 13.70 16.00
N VAL A 327 -34.85 13.20 14.90
CA VAL A 327 -34.59 13.93 13.66
C VAL A 327 -35.40 13.31 12.51
N THR A 328 -35.97 14.16 11.65
CA THR A 328 -36.65 13.75 10.41
C THR A 328 -35.64 13.39 9.31
N LEU A 329 -35.80 12.21 8.67
CA LEU A 329 -34.94 11.71 7.57
C LEU A 329 -34.68 12.74 6.45
N ASN A 330 -35.63 13.63 6.20
CA ASN A 330 -35.54 14.67 5.17
C ASN A 330 -34.39 15.67 5.42
N ASP A 331 -33.94 15.84 6.67
CA ASP A 331 -32.89 16.79 7.03
C ASP A 331 -31.48 16.17 6.94
N PHE A 332 -31.39 14.85 6.71
CA PHE A 332 -30.14 14.11 6.88
C PHE A 332 -29.25 14.05 5.61
N TYR A 333 -29.88 14.07 4.44
CA TYR A 333 -29.20 14.00 3.14
C TYR A 333 -29.34 15.30 2.34
N VAL A 334 -29.49 16.43 3.02
CA VAL A 334 -29.68 17.75 2.38
C VAL A 334 -28.49 18.12 1.48
N ASP A 335 -27.29 17.65 1.85
CA ASP A 335 -26.05 17.88 1.11
C ASP A 335 -25.80 16.86 -0.03
N GLU A 336 -26.60 15.79 -0.10
CA GLU A 336 -26.51 14.79 -1.17
C GLU A 336 -27.33 15.21 -2.41
N PRO A 337 -26.93 14.80 -3.63
CA PRO A 337 -27.71 15.05 -4.83
C PRO A 337 -29.16 14.52 -4.71
N PRO A 338 -30.16 15.19 -5.29
CA PRO A 338 -31.57 14.80 -5.14
C PRO A 338 -31.87 13.33 -5.48
N GLU A 339 -31.22 12.81 -6.51
CA GLU A 339 -31.36 11.42 -6.97
C GLU A 339 -30.76 10.41 -5.97
N SER A 340 -29.58 10.72 -5.42
CA SER A 340 -28.95 9.92 -4.36
C SER A 340 -29.79 9.92 -3.08
N ARG A 341 -30.36 11.08 -2.70
CA ARG A 341 -31.21 11.21 -1.52
C ARG A 341 -32.49 10.36 -1.61
N GLU A 342 -33.18 10.40 -2.74
CA GLU A 342 -34.39 9.60 -2.97
C GLU A 342 -34.07 8.10 -2.91
N ARG A 343 -32.95 7.70 -3.54
CA ARG A 343 -32.46 6.33 -3.53
C ARG A 343 -32.09 5.86 -2.12
N ILE A 344 -31.29 6.61 -1.37
CA ILE A 344 -30.90 6.25 0.00
C ILE A 344 -32.12 6.14 0.91
N THR A 345 -33.10 7.03 0.75
CA THR A 345 -34.35 6.98 1.51
C THR A 345 -35.10 5.68 1.23
N GLN A 346 -35.28 5.29 -0.03
CA GLN A 346 -35.95 4.04 -0.39
C GLN A 346 -35.24 2.82 0.21
N ILE A 347 -33.91 2.75 0.06
CA ILE A 347 -33.10 1.67 0.60
C ILE A 347 -33.26 1.55 2.12
N SER A 348 -33.23 2.68 2.82
CA SER A 348 -33.32 2.70 4.29
C SER A 348 -34.66 2.20 4.85
N HIS A 349 -35.74 2.24 4.04
CA HIS A 349 -37.05 1.72 4.44
C HIS A 349 -37.17 0.21 4.21
N ASP A 350 -36.45 -0.33 3.24
CA ASP A 350 -36.60 -1.71 2.80
C ASP A 350 -35.63 -2.69 3.51
N ILE A 351 -34.55 -2.16 4.11
CA ILE A 351 -33.53 -2.98 4.78
C ILE A 351 -33.93 -3.34 6.21
N ARG A 352 -33.72 -4.61 6.52
CA ARG A 352 -33.82 -5.18 7.87
C ARG A 352 -32.45 -5.62 8.40
N LEU A 353 -32.33 -5.77 9.71
CA LEU A 353 -31.26 -6.52 10.36
C LEU A 353 -31.87 -7.69 11.11
N ILE A 354 -31.46 -8.90 10.74
CA ILE A 354 -31.97 -10.15 11.28
C ILE A 354 -30.82 -11.05 11.73
N LYS A 355 -31.10 -11.98 12.63
CA LYS A 355 -30.13 -12.99 13.05
C LYS A 355 -29.93 -14.07 11.99
N VAL A 356 -28.79 -14.75 12.04
CA VAL A 356 -28.47 -15.89 11.15
C VAL A 356 -29.51 -17.00 11.24
N SER A 357 -29.99 -17.33 12.45
CA SER A 357 -31.05 -18.32 12.64
C SER A 357 -32.35 -17.94 11.92
N THR A 358 -32.79 -16.68 12.07
CA THR A 358 -33.94 -16.13 11.35
C THR A 358 -33.73 -16.18 9.83
N ALA A 359 -32.53 -15.84 9.35
CA ALA A 359 -32.19 -15.90 7.93
C ALA A 359 -32.24 -17.35 7.39
N ILE A 360 -31.69 -18.31 8.12
CA ILE A 360 -31.73 -19.74 7.77
C ILE A 360 -33.18 -20.23 7.68
N GLU A 361 -34.03 -19.86 8.62
CA GLU A 361 -35.45 -20.20 8.57
C GLU A 361 -36.14 -19.60 7.34
N GLU A 362 -35.92 -18.31 7.04
CA GLU A 362 -36.50 -17.65 5.87
C GLU A 362 -35.95 -18.23 4.54
N ILE A 363 -34.73 -18.74 4.53
CA ILE A 363 -34.09 -19.34 3.35
C ILE A 363 -34.47 -20.81 3.16
N SER A 364 -34.73 -21.53 4.25
CA SER A 364 -35.03 -22.97 4.25
C SER A 364 -36.53 -23.26 4.14
N ASN A 365 -37.40 -22.39 4.67
CA ASN A 365 -38.86 -22.57 4.69
C ASN A 365 -39.58 -21.99 3.46
N ALA A 366 -38.87 -21.62 2.39
CA ALA A 366 -39.43 -21.11 1.14
C ALA A 366 -38.70 -21.73 -0.06
#